data_AF-A0A660E207-F1
#
_entry.id   AF-A0A660E207-F1
#
_cell.length_a   1.000
_cell.length_b   1.000
_cell.length_c   1.000
_cell.angle_alpha   90.00
_cell.angle_beta   90.00
_cell.angle_gamma   90.00
#
_symmetry.space_group_name_H-M   'P 1'
#
loop_
_entity.id
_entity.type
_entity.pdbx_description
1 polymer ?
#
loop_
_entity_poly.entity_id
_entity_poly.type
_entity_poly.pdbx_seq_one_letter_code
_entity_poly.pdbx_strand_id
1 'polypeptide(L)'
;MMNSLHRFILGTAAITGLVLLMPNTTTTQPVQAATWHHGTPKAIRGDWQRGDSKLTITSKTFTQDRLGWATTRLTKIRYQKVNATTYKLKGTYHNGNLTTKSQHMKFVKKGSQLKFKYSWASRFQYLGWYQH
;
A
#
# COMPACT_ATOMS: atom_id res chain seq x y z
N MET A 1 83.00 -27.52 -2.80
CA MET A 1 82.24 -26.24 -2.88
C MET A 1 81.36 -26.18 -1.63
N MET A 2 81.80 -25.55 -0.52
CA MET A 2 81.63 -24.13 -0.13
C MET A 2 80.18 -23.62 -0.26
N ASN A 3 79.51 -22.94 0.68
CA ASN A 3 79.77 -22.56 2.08
C ASN A 3 78.47 -21.92 2.65
N SER A 4 78.28 -22.05 3.98
CA SER A 4 77.78 -21.08 4.97
C SER A 4 76.39 -20.41 4.88
N LEU A 5 75.70 -20.47 6.04
CA LEU A 5 74.65 -19.58 6.56
C LEU A 5 75.00 -18.08 6.52
N HIS A 6 73.97 -17.21 6.51
CA HIS A 6 73.74 -16.14 7.51
C HIS A 6 72.55 -15.18 7.22
N ARG A 7 71.88 -14.75 8.31
CA ARG A 7 71.11 -13.49 8.58
C ARG A 7 69.61 -13.46 8.19
N PHE A 8 68.64 -13.51 9.12
CA PHE A 8 68.10 -12.49 10.09
C PHE A 8 67.42 -11.26 9.45
N ILE A 9 66.10 -11.07 9.69
CA ILE A 9 65.45 -9.94 10.40
C ILE A 9 63.92 -9.92 10.12
N LEU A 10 63.14 -9.76 11.21
CA LEU A 10 61.70 -9.51 11.27
C LEU A 10 61.31 -8.16 10.62
N GLY A 11 60.14 -8.10 9.99
CA GLY A 11 59.50 -6.86 9.56
C GLY A 11 58.03 -6.81 9.99
N THR A 12 57.76 -6.07 11.06
CA THR A 12 56.43 -5.69 11.57
C THR A 12 55.81 -4.64 10.64
N ALA A 13 54.65 -4.91 10.05
CA ALA A 13 53.87 -3.89 9.32
C ALA A 13 52.66 -3.47 10.17
N ALA A 14 52.73 -2.26 10.73
CA ALA A 14 51.61 -1.57 11.32
C ALA A 14 50.65 -1.09 10.22
N ILE A 15 49.35 -1.40 10.34
CA ILE A 15 48.31 -0.79 9.51
C ILE A 15 47.46 0.11 10.41
N THR A 16 47.74 1.41 10.31
CA THR A 16 46.95 2.49 10.90
C THR A 16 45.69 2.69 10.06
N GLY A 17 44.53 2.24 10.55
CA GLY A 17 43.23 2.46 9.93
C GLY A 17 42.48 3.60 10.61
N LEU A 18 42.45 4.76 9.98
CA LEU A 18 41.73 5.97 10.38
C LEU A 18 40.21 5.70 10.54
N VAL A 19 39.69 5.74 11.77
CA VAL A 19 38.24 5.66 12.03
C VAL A 19 37.64 7.06 11.83
N LEU A 20 37.02 7.28 10.67
CA LEU A 20 36.21 8.47 10.41
C LEU A 20 34.92 8.37 11.21
N LEU A 21 34.84 9.15 12.29
CA LEU A 21 33.59 9.46 13.01
C LEU A 21 32.67 10.26 12.08
N MET A 22 31.81 9.57 11.34
CA MET A 22 30.70 10.21 10.65
C MET A 22 29.62 10.57 11.69
N PRO A 23 29.17 11.83 11.78
CA PRO A 23 28.01 12.15 12.59
C PRO A 23 26.80 11.44 11.99
N ASN A 24 26.22 10.52 12.75
CA ASN A 24 24.93 9.92 12.46
C ASN A 24 23.88 11.04 12.46
N THR A 25 23.69 11.70 11.33
CA THR A 25 22.56 12.57 11.08
C THR A 25 21.35 11.66 10.96
N THR A 26 20.76 11.32 12.11
CA THR A 26 19.43 10.74 12.20
C THR A 26 18.49 11.77 11.60
N THR A 27 18.26 11.71 10.30
CA THR A 27 17.27 12.55 9.62
C THR A 27 15.92 12.12 10.18
N THR A 28 15.43 12.85 11.16
CA THR A 28 14.07 12.73 11.67
C THR A 28 13.13 13.16 10.53
N GLN A 29 12.83 12.22 9.63
CA GLN A 29 11.81 12.42 8.60
C GLN A 29 10.51 12.75 9.35
N PRO A 30 9.88 13.91 9.11
CA PRO A 30 8.60 14.20 9.70
C PRO A 30 7.62 13.11 9.24
N VAL A 31 7.07 12.38 10.20
CA VAL A 31 6.00 11.40 9.95
C VAL A 31 4.82 12.20 9.36
N GLN A 32 4.70 12.22 8.04
CA GLN A 32 3.54 12.82 7.39
C GLN A 32 2.30 12.03 7.82
N ALA A 33 1.50 12.65 8.67
CA ALA A 33 0.24 12.07 9.12
C ALA A 33 -0.64 11.75 7.90
N ALA A 34 -1.04 10.48 7.80
CA ALA A 34 -1.91 9.97 6.76
C ALA A 34 -3.21 10.80 6.68
N THR A 35 -3.31 11.72 5.73
CA THR A 35 -4.49 12.57 5.58
C THR A 35 -5.60 11.82 4.84
N TRP A 36 -6.78 11.76 5.47
CA TRP A 36 -7.97 11.19 4.88
C TRP A 36 -8.81 12.30 4.23
N HIS A 37 -8.91 12.27 2.91
CA HIS A 37 -9.73 13.18 2.12
C HIS A 37 -11.18 12.69 2.06
N HIS A 38 -12.13 13.61 1.91
CA HIS A 38 -13.53 13.26 1.75
C HIS A 38 -13.85 12.77 0.34
N GLY A 39 -14.74 11.77 0.25
CA GLY A 39 -15.23 11.21 -1.00
C GLY A 39 -14.33 10.13 -1.59
N THR A 40 -14.39 9.98 -2.91
CA THR A 40 -13.56 9.05 -3.69
C THR A 40 -12.49 9.80 -4.50
N PRO A 41 -11.32 9.20 -4.76
CA PRO A 41 -10.33 9.77 -5.68
C PRO A 41 -10.92 9.95 -7.09
N LYS A 42 -10.77 11.13 -7.70
CA LYS A 42 -11.25 11.39 -9.08
C LYS A 42 -10.75 10.35 -10.08
N ALA A 43 -9.52 9.87 -9.90
CA ALA A 43 -8.89 8.89 -10.77
C ALA A 43 -9.66 7.56 -10.87
N ILE A 44 -10.39 7.13 -9.83
CA ILE A 44 -11.10 5.83 -9.84
C ILE A 44 -12.61 5.96 -10.10
N ARG A 45 -13.11 7.19 -10.28
CA ARG A 45 -14.53 7.43 -10.56
C ARG A 45 -14.90 6.94 -11.96
N GLY A 46 -16.15 6.57 -12.13
CA GLY A 46 -16.70 6.05 -13.38
C GLY A 46 -17.47 4.76 -13.20
N ASP A 47 -17.93 4.23 -14.33
CA ASP A 47 -18.60 2.94 -14.43
C ASP A 47 -17.63 1.89 -14.94
N TRP A 48 -17.62 0.73 -14.29
CA TRP A 48 -16.74 -0.38 -14.55
C TRP A 48 -17.59 -1.64 -14.70
N GLN A 49 -17.41 -2.39 -15.77
CA GLN A 49 -18.22 -3.57 -16.04
C GLN A 49 -17.34 -4.77 -16.33
N ARG A 50 -17.68 -5.90 -15.68
CA ARG A 50 -17.04 -7.18 -15.95
C ARG A 50 -18.07 -8.30 -15.82
N GLY A 51 -18.43 -8.90 -16.95
CA GLY A 51 -19.43 -9.96 -17.01
C GLY A 51 -20.77 -9.50 -16.41
N ASP A 52 -21.23 -10.24 -15.40
CA ASP A 52 -22.47 -10.01 -14.65
C ASP A 52 -22.36 -8.92 -13.57
N SER A 53 -21.18 -8.32 -13.38
CA SER A 53 -20.95 -7.33 -12.33
C SER A 53 -20.70 -5.93 -12.89
N LYS A 54 -21.41 -4.96 -12.31
CA LYS A 54 -21.28 -3.53 -12.57
C LYS A 54 -20.79 -2.83 -11.31
N LEU A 55 -19.83 -1.94 -11.47
CA LEU A 55 -19.29 -1.12 -10.42
C LEU A 55 -19.40 0.36 -10.82
N THR A 56 -20.14 1.14 -10.05
CA THR A 56 -20.28 2.60 -10.25
C THR A 56 -19.61 3.34 -9.08
N ILE A 57 -18.61 4.16 -9.39
CA ILE A 57 -17.88 4.97 -8.40
C ILE A 57 -18.13 6.45 -8.69
N THR A 58 -18.88 7.11 -7.80
CA THR A 58 -19.11 8.56 -7.83
C THR A 58 -18.20 9.26 -6.83
N SER A 59 -18.30 10.59 -6.71
CA SER A 59 -17.57 11.35 -5.68
C SER A 59 -17.92 10.94 -4.24
N LYS A 60 -19.11 10.38 -4.00
CA LYS A 60 -19.64 10.10 -2.65
C LYS A 60 -19.92 8.61 -2.41
N THR A 61 -20.04 7.82 -3.47
CA THR A 61 -20.48 6.42 -3.39
C THR A 61 -19.59 5.50 -4.21
N PHE A 62 -19.51 4.27 -3.73
CA PHE A 62 -19.09 3.10 -4.48
C PHE A 62 -20.28 2.14 -4.46
N THR A 63 -20.69 1.64 -5.62
CA THR A 63 -21.82 0.71 -5.73
C THR A 63 -21.38 -0.45 -6.61
N GLN A 64 -21.55 -1.67 -6.12
CA GLN A 64 -21.29 -2.89 -6.85
C GLN A 64 -22.57 -3.69 -6.93
N ASP A 65 -23.02 -3.90 -8.16
CA ASP A 65 -24.15 -4.74 -8.52
C ASP A 65 -23.63 -6.02 -9.16
N ARG A 66 -24.31 -7.13 -8.87
CA ARG A 66 -24.05 -8.44 -9.50
C ARG A 66 -25.37 -9.20 -9.61
N LEU A 67 -25.61 -9.81 -10.76
CA LEU A 67 -26.84 -10.56 -11.01
C LEU A 67 -27.05 -11.65 -9.95
N GLY A 68 -28.22 -11.65 -9.31
CA GLY A 68 -28.58 -12.60 -8.25
C GLY A 68 -28.01 -12.30 -6.85
N TRP A 69 -27.31 -11.18 -6.67
CA TRP A 69 -26.75 -10.76 -5.38
C TRP A 69 -27.32 -9.41 -4.95
N ALA A 70 -27.38 -9.18 -3.63
CA ALA A 70 -27.73 -7.88 -3.10
C ALA A 70 -26.68 -6.82 -3.50
N THR A 71 -27.15 -5.64 -3.91
CA THR A 71 -26.30 -4.49 -4.20
C THR A 71 -25.43 -4.15 -3.00
N THR A 72 -24.13 -4.05 -3.24
CA THR A 72 -23.17 -3.59 -2.25
C THR A 72 -22.93 -2.11 -2.45
N ARG A 73 -23.06 -1.31 -1.39
CA ARG A 73 -22.86 0.14 -1.45
C ARG A 73 -21.96 0.62 -0.33
N LEU A 74 -20.97 1.46 -0.64
CA LEU A 74 -20.17 2.20 0.33
C LEU A 74 -20.57 3.68 0.27
N THR A 75 -20.84 4.27 1.43
CA THR A 75 -21.18 5.70 1.61
C THR A 75 -20.27 6.34 2.64
N LYS A 76 -20.40 7.67 2.85
CA LYS A 76 -19.56 8.45 3.79
C LYS A 76 -18.07 8.18 3.59
N ILE A 77 -17.67 8.03 2.32
CA ILE A 77 -16.35 7.56 1.94
C ILE A 77 -15.32 8.63 2.31
N ARG A 78 -14.21 8.17 2.87
CA ARG A 78 -12.95 8.91 2.91
C ARG A 78 -11.86 8.10 2.24
N TYR A 79 -10.89 8.77 1.64
CA TYR A 79 -9.78 8.10 0.99
C TYR A 79 -8.43 8.65 1.44
N GLN A 80 -7.42 7.80 1.34
CA GLN A 80 -6.01 8.15 1.46
C GLN A 80 -5.29 7.69 0.19
N LYS A 81 -4.52 8.58 -0.44
CA LYS A 81 -3.63 8.19 -1.55
C LYS A 81 -2.40 7.50 -0.96
N VAL A 82 -2.11 6.28 -1.42
CA VAL A 82 -0.92 5.53 -1.00
C VAL A 82 0.22 5.76 -1.99
N ASN A 83 -0.08 5.75 -3.28
CA ASN A 83 0.84 6.12 -4.35
C ASN A 83 0.03 6.57 -5.59
N ALA A 84 0.67 6.72 -6.75
CA ALA A 84 0.03 7.19 -7.98
C ALA A 84 -1.18 6.35 -8.43
N THR A 85 -1.17 5.04 -8.16
CA THR A 85 -2.19 4.09 -8.64
C THR A 85 -3.01 3.46 -7.52
N THR A 86 -2.59 3.64 -6.26
CA THR A 86 -3.14 2.91 -5.12
C THR A 86 -3.80 3.86 -4.12
N TYR A 87 -5.02 3.50 -3.70
CA TYR A 87 -5.82 4.27 -2.75
C TYR A 87 -6.37 3.36 -1.65
N LYS A 88 -6.39 3.85 -0.42
CA LYS A 88 -7.15 3.24 0.68
C LYS A 88 -8.45 4.01 0.83
N LEU A 89 -9.57 3.30 0.94
CA LEU A 89 -10.88 3.88 1.19
C LEU A 89 -11.41 3.37 2.53
N LYS A 90 -12.17 4.21 3.22
CA LYS A 90 -13.00 3.80 4.36
C LYS A 90 -14.38 4.43 4.26
N GLY A 91 -15.42 3.74 4.74
CA GLY A 91 -16.78 4.27 4.70
C GLY A 91 -17.80 3.41 5.43
N THR A 92 -19.07 3.73 5.24
CA THR A 92 -20.19 2.90 5.71
C THR A 92 -20.62 1.97 4.61
N TYR A 93 -20.51 0.67 4.87
CA TYR A 93 -20.91 -0.40 3.97
C TYR A 93 -22.38 -0.74 4.17
N HIS A 94 -23.04 -1.07 3.07
CA HIS A 94 -24.40 -1.55 3.00
C HIS A 94 -24.47 -2.74 2.02
N ASN A 95 -25.18 -3.80 2.40
CA ASN A 95 -25.52 -4.93 1.51
C ASN A 95 -26.87 -5.51 1.96
N GLY A 96 -27.92 -5.20 1.19
CA GLY A 96 -29.30 -5.42 1.67
C GLY A 96 -29.52 -4.71 3.02
N ASN A 97 -29.96 -5.46 4.04
CA ASN A 97 -30.19 -4.95 5.39
C ASN A 97 -28.91 -4.86 6.24
N LEU A 98 -27.77 -5.40 5.78
CA LEU A 98 -26.51 -5.34 6.50
C LEU A 98 -25.90 -3.94 6.38
N THR A 99 -25.60 -3.30 7.52
CA THR A 99 -24.85 -2.04 7.56
C THR A 99 -23.63 -2.16 8.47
N THR A 100 -22.44 -1.79 7.98
CA THR A 100 -21.22 -1.77 8.80
C THR A 100 -20.45 -0.47 8.62
N LYS A 101 -20.21 0.23 9.73
CA LYS A 101 -19.44 1.47 9.74
C LYS A 101 -17.95 1.18 9.64
N SER A 102 -17.19 2.15 9.12
CA SER A 102 -15.72 2.11 9.09
C SER A 102 -15.13 0.90 8.34
N GLN A 103 -15.81 0.43 7.29
CA GLN A 103 -15.29 -0.61 6.41
C GLN A 103 -14.12 -0.09 5.59
N HIS A 104 -13.06 -0.88 5.48
CA HIS A 104 -11.84 -0.51 4.78
C HIS A 104 -11.72 -1.23 3.44
N MET A 105 -11.21 -0.54 2.44
CA MET A 105 -10.96 -1.07 1.10
C MET A 105 -9.63 -0.57 0.55
N LYS A 106 -9.04 -1.35 -0.36
CA LYS A 106 -7.87 -0.92 -1.14
C LYS A 106 -8.19 -1.00 -2.62
N PHE A 107 -7.90 0.07 -3.34
CA PHE A 107 -8.06 0.19 -4.79
C PHE A 107 -6.70 0.32 -5.46
N VAL A 108 -6.56 -0.29 -6.64
CA VAL A 108 -5.42 -0.16 -7.53
C VAL A 108 -5.94 0.06 -8.94
N LYS A 109 -5.65 1.22 -9.54
CA LYS A 109 -6.00 1.53 -10.92
C LYS A 109 -4.76 1.51 -11.80
N LYS A 110 -4.76 0.69 -12.86
CA LYS A 110 -3.69 0.62 -13.86
C LYS A 110 -4.31 0.70 -15.24
N GLY A 111 -4.09 1.81 -15.97
CA GLY A 111 -4.73 2.01 -17.26
C GLY A 111 -6.26 1.90 -17.16
N SER A 112 -6.86 1.03 -17.97
CA SER A 112 -8.29 0.71 -17.98
C SER A 112 -8.72 -0.36 -16.97
N GLN A 113 -7.81 -0.84 -16.12
CA GLN A 113 -8.12 -1.86 -15.11
C GLN A 113 -8.26 -1.26 -13.72
N LEU A 114 -9.31 -1.65 -13.01
CA LEU A 114 -9.56 -1.31 -11.62
C LEU A 114 -9.62 -2.59 -10.77
N LYS A 115 -8.69 -2.70 -9.81
CA LYS A 115 -8.70 -3.78 -8.82
C LYS A 115 -9.06 -3.25 -7.46
N PHE A 116 -9.85 -3.99 -6.70
CA PHE A 116 -10.12 -3.64 -5.31
C PHE A 116 -10.26 -4.86 -4.42
N LYS A 117 -10.14 -4.65 -3.11
CA LYS A 117 -10.45 -5.68 -2.11
C LYS A 117 -11.01 -5.04 -0.85
N TYR A 118 -11.88 -5.77 -0.16
CA TYR A 118 -12.38 -5.41 1.16
C TYR A 118 -11.44 -5.90 2.26
N SER A 119 -11.40 -5.16 3.36
CA SER A 119 -10.69 -5.50 4.58
C SER A 119 -11.69 -5.42 5.74
N TRP A 120 -12.35 -6.54 6.04
CA TRP A 120 -13.35 -6.64 7.08
C TRP A 120 -12.67 -6.81 8.45
N ALA A 121 -12.45 -5.72 9.19
CA ALA A 121 -11.82 -5.74 10.51
C ALA A 121 -10.39 -6.35 10.56
N SER A 122 -9.67 -6.14 11.66
CA SER A 122 -8.32 -6.68 11.89
C SER A 122 -8.25 -8.20 11.96
N ARG A 123 -9.40 -8.89 12.01
CA ARG A 123 -9.55 -10.32 12.27
C ARG A 123 -9.93 -11.16 11.05
N PHE A 124 -10.38 -10.55 9.95
CA PHE A 124 -10.60 -11.25 8.68
C PHE A 124 -9.59 -10.77 7.66
N GLN A 125 -8.51 -11.55 7.53
CA GLN A 125 -7.46 -11.31 6.56
C GLN A 125 -8.07 -11.23 5.15
N TYR A 126 -7.82 -10.08 4.52
CA TYR A 126 -7.99 -9.72 3.11
C TYR A 126 -8.81 -10.70 2.24
N LEU A 127 -10.04 -10.34 1.91
CA LEU A 127 -10.72 -10.96 0.75
C LEU A 127 -9.83 -10.78 -0.49
N GLY A 128 -9.94 -11.74 -1.42
CA GLY A 128 -9.19 -11.73 -2.68
C GLY A 128 -9.38 -10.44 -3.49
N TRP A 129 -8.47 -10.20 -4.43
CA TRP A 129 -8.59 -9.07 -5.34
C TRP A 129 -9.74 -9.27 -6.32
N TYR A 130 -10.71 -8.36 -6.30
CA TYR A 130 -11.68 -8.15 -7.36
C TYR A 130 -11.03 -7.32 -8.47
N GLN A 131 -11.42 -7.58 -9.72
CA GLN A 131 -10.88 -6.90 -10.90
C GLN A 131 -12.05 -6.54 -11.81
N HIS A 132 -12.05 -5.30 -12.31
CA HIS A 132 -12.97 -4.75 -13.30
C HIS A 132 -12.18 -3.99 -14.35
#